data_AF-A0A7C2VEU0-F1
#
_entry.id   AF-A0A7C2VEU0-F1
#
_cell.length_a   1.000
_cell.length_b   1.000
_cell.length_c   1.000
_cell.angle_alpha   90.00
_cell.angle_beta   90.00
_cell.angle_gamma   90.00
#
_symmetry.space_group_name_H-M   'P 1'
#
loop_
_entity.id
_entity.type
_entity.pdbx_description
1 polymer ?
#
loop_
_entity_poly.entity_id
_entity_poly.type
_entity_poly.pdbx_seq_one_letter_code
_entity_poly.pdbx_strand_id
1 'polypeptide(L)'
;MKHLKEVIIGSISLILVLLLMGKIIGLPVALFVVSGNSMYPTLKTGDIVVGITDKNYKNGEVVVWCVSKTQCVIHRIVGTYNEYVITKGDNNPYIDPPILYSNVKYKELFVIPNYIWILIFLLVALYIFFNRKSFLPSGFSISVLVFGIYVLISVILLITMPVEIETSSILPYQPGVNLTGYNFNSDGSVSLNYSAENISFQNIKSCYILSPVSENLTQCFIDNQTIVIEVPYVIYQRAYYNGSNILEVGISAELDKGNLSGIYYLNVPFQKLEFSIDNFTLFIRNGNFFPVDVNVTLDYADFPGRQFDSKSFELRVPQNSELAYPLEKHAYEYVDVQYIYDGNQIFLKYYVSG
;
A
#
# COMPACT_ATOMS: atom_id res chain seq x y z
N MET A 1 35.04 34.61 51.63
CA MET A 1 33.71 34.01 51.36
C MET A 1 33.08 34.47 50.04
N LYS A 2 33.18 35.75 49.64
CA LYS A 2 32.59 36.27 48.39
C LYS A 2 33.15 35.60 47.12
N HIS A 3 34.49 35.52 47.01
CA HIS A 3 35.14 34.81 45.89
C HIS A 3 34.82 33.31 45.83
N LEU A 4 34.65 32.63 46.96
CA LEU A 4 34.29 31.21 46.97
C LEU A 4 32.89 30.98 46.38
N LYS A 5 31.92 31.87 46.68
CA LYS A 5 30.57 31.80 46.09
C LYS A 5 30.59 32.06 44.59
N GLU A 6 31.37 33.05 44.14
CA GLU A 6 31.53 33.38 42.72
C GLU A 6 32.16 32.21 41.94
N VAL A 7 33.19 31.57 42.50
CA VAL A 7 33.84 30.39 41.90
C VAL A 7 32.89 29.20 41.81
N ILE A 8 32.10 28.93 42.86
CA ILE A 8 31.12 27.83 42.86
C ILE A 8 30.04 28.06 41.79
N ILE A 9 29.46 29.26 41.74
CA ILE A 9 28.42 29.60 40.74
C ILE A 9 28.99 29.51 39.33
N GLY A 10 30.18 30.05 39.10
CA GLY A 10 30.86 29.96 37.80
C GLY A 10 31.09 28.52 37.37
N SER A 11 31.54 27.66 38.30
CA SER A 11 31.79 26.24 38.03
C SER A 11 30.50 25.48 37.69
N ILE A 12 29.41 25.71 38.43
CA ILE A 12 28.11 25.07 38.17
C ILE A 12 27.56 25.51 36.81
N SER A 13 27.60 26.81 36.51
CA SER A 13 27.16 27.34 35.22
C SER A 13 27.97 26.76 34.06
N LEU A 14 29.29 26.65 34.22
CA LEU A 14 30.16 26.03 33.21
C LEU A 14 29.81 24.56 33.00
N ILE A 15 29.63 23.78 34.07
CA ILE A 15 29.23 22.37 33.97
C ILE A 15 27.89 22.23 33.26
N LEU A 16 26.91 23.09 33.60
CA LEU A 16 25.59 23.06 32.95
C LEU A 16 25.70 23.37 31.45
N VAL A 17 26.48 24.39 31.08
CA VAL A 17 26.74 24.72 29.67
C VAL A 17 27.43 23.57 28.95
N LEU A 18 28.42 22.92 29.57
CA LEU A 18 29.10 21.75 29.00
C LEU A 18 28.14 20.58 28.81
N LEU A 19 27.23 20.32 29.75
CA LEU A 19 26.23 19.25 29.65
C LEU A 19 25.19 19.54 28.54
N LEU A 20 24.78 20.80 28.37
CA LEU A 20 23.88 21.23 27.29
C LEU A 20 24.57 21.17 25.92
N MET A 21 25.83 21.58 25.84
CA MET A 21 26.65 21.47 24.62
C MET A 21 27.19 20.05 24.40
N GLY A 22 27.00 19.15 25.36
CA GLY A 22 27.55 17.79 25.34
C GLY A 22 27.14 17.01 24.09
N LYS A 23 25.92 17.21 23.60
CA LYS A 23 25.43 16.66 22.34
C LYS A 23 26.26 17.08 21.12
N ILE A 24 26.71 18.34 21.05
CA ILE A 24 27.45 18.90 19.92
C ILE A 24 28.92 18.45 19.96
N ILE A 25 29.46 18.36 21.17
CA ILE A 25 30.87 18.03 21.46
C ILE A 25 31.08 16.50 21.52
N GLY A 26 30.01 15.71 21.68
CA GLY A 26 30.08 14.25 21.80
C GLY A 26 30.51 13.80 23.19
N LEU A 27 30.11 14.52 24.24
CA LEU A 27 30.40 14.12 25.62
C LEU A 27 29.67 12.81 25.99
N PRO A 28 30.23 12.01 26.92
CA PRO A 28 29.59 10.77 27.38
C PRO A 28 28.23 10.97 28.04
N VAL A 29 27.94 12.17 28.53
CA VAL A 29 26.66 12.53 29.15
C VAL A 29 26.15 13.81 28.48
N ALA A 30 24.86 13.84 28.15
CA ALA A 30 24.19 15.00 27.58
C ALA A 30 22.77 15.14 28.10
N LEU A 31 22.27 16.38 28.12
CA LEU A 31 20.89 16.70 28.50
C LEU A 31 20.03 16.93 27.26
N PHE A 32 18.82 16.36 27.27
CA PHE A 32 17.84 16.50 26.19
C PHE A 32 16.53 17.02 26.78
N VAL A 33 16.01 18.12 26.25
CA VAL A 33 14.66 18.58 26.59
C VAL A 33 13.68 17.88 25.64
N VAL A 34 12.71 17.16 26.20
CA VAL A 34 11.70 16.44 25.41
C VAL A 34 10.75 17.44 24.77
N SER A 35 10.54 17.29 23.46
CA SER A 35 9.57 18.06 22.69
C SER A 35 8.58 17.11 22.01
N GLY A 36 7.29 17.48 22.02
CA GLY A 36 6.23 16.69 21.38
C GLY A 36 5.64 15.61 22.28
N ASN A 37 4.79 14.75 21.71
CA ASN A 37 3.97 13.77 22.44
C ASN A 37 4.22 12.31 22.03
N SER A 38 5.25 12.04 21.22
CA SER A 38 5.51 10.68 20.69
C SER A 38 5.85 9.66 21.76
N MET A 39 6.38 10.10 22.90
CA MET A 39 6.75 9.24 24.04
C MET A 39 5.75 9.33 25.21
N TYR A 40 4.59 9.95 25.02
CA TYR A 40 3.55 9.98 26.06
C TYR A 40 2.99 8.55 26.32
N PRO A 41 2.70 8.14 27.57
CA PRO A 41 2.82 8.89 28.82
C PRO A 41 4.20 8.81 29.48
N THR A 42 5.14 8.04 28.93
CA THR A 42 6.48 7.79 29.51
C THR A 42 7.31 9.06 29.64
N LEU A 43 7.35 9.89 28.60
CA LEU A 43 8.00 11.19 28.59
C LEU A 43 7.01 12.27 28.16
N LYS A 44 7.04 13.41 28.83
CA LYS A 44 6.17 14.56 28.56
C LYS A 44 6.99 15.73 28.02
N THR A 45 6.34 16.59 27.24
CA THR A 45 6.94 17.84 26.78
C THR A 45 7.54 18.64 27.94
N GLY A 46 8.80 19.03 27.79
CA GLY A 46 9.57 19.77 28.79
C GLY A 46 10.29 18.91 29.81
N ASP A 47 10.14 17.58 29.82
CA ASP A 47 10.97 16.72 30.65
C ASP A 47 12.44 16.82 30.21
N ILE A 48 13.37 16.75 31.16
CA ILE A 48 14.80 16.74 30.87
C ILE A 48 15.30 15.30 31.01
N VAL A 49 15.75 14.73 29.90
CA VAL A 49 16.36 13.40 29.85
C VAL A 49 17.86 13.53 30.00
N VAL A 50 18.42 12.75 30.91
CA VAL A 50 19.87 12.56 31.04
C VAL A 50 20.26 11.35 30.22
N GLY A 51 20.95 11.59 29.11
CA GLY A 51 21.44 10.55 28.22
C GLY A 51 22.89 10.19 28.51
N ILE A 52 23.22 8.90 28.47
CA ILE A 52 24.59 8.38 28.54
C ILE A 52 24.98 7.68 27.24
N THR A 53 26.22 7.86 26.77
CA THR A 53 26.72 7.08 25.64
C THR A 53 26.87 5.62 26.06
N ASP A 54 26.33 4.72 25.26
CA ASP A 54 26.41 3.27 25.47
C ASP A 54 26.78 2.62 24.14
N LYS A 55 27.35 1.43 24.19
CA LYS A 55 27.61 0.59 23.00
C LYS A 55 26.66 -0.58 22.90
N ASN A 56 25.92 -0.89 23.98
CA ASN A 56 25.07 -2.06 24.07
C ASN A 56 23.63 -1.64 24.35
N TYR A 57 22.85 -1.51 23.28
CA TYR A 57 21.42 -1.19 23.37
C TYR A 57 20.57 -2.46 23.30
N LYS A 58 19.53 -2.54 24.13
CA LYS A 58 18.63 -3.69 24.24
C LYS A 58 17.20 -3.32 23.91
N ASN A 59 16.42 -4.34 23.56
CA ASN A 59 14.98 -4.19 23.35
C ASN A 59 14.31 -3.65 24.63
N GLY A 60 13.40 -2.69 24.47
CA GLY A 60 12.70 -2.01 25.57
C GLY A 60 13.39 -0.76 26.12
N GLU A 61 14.64 -0.49 25.77
CA GLU A 61 15.38 0.69 26.23
C GLU A 61 14.96 1.96 25.48
N VAL A 62 14.92 3.10 26.17
CA VAL A 62 14.68 4.41 25.56
C VAL A 62 16.03 4.99 25.13
N VAL A 63 16.15 5.33 23.85
CA VAL A 63 17.39 5.80 23.27
C VAL A 63 17.18 7.09 22.48
N VAL A 64 18.24 7.89 22.42
CA VAL A 64 18.32 9.08 21.60
C VAL A 64 19.20 8.77 20.40
N TRP A 65 18.61 8.83 19.22
CA TRP A 65 19.30 8.73 17.95
C TRP A 65 19.25 10.05 17.20
N CYS A 66 20.28 10.33 16.42
CA CYS A 66 20.47 11.65 15.81
C CYS A 66 20.81 11.54 14.33
N VAL A 67 20.10 12.31 13.50
CA VAL A 67 20.40 12.48 12.06
C VAL A 67 21.54 13.50 11.87
N SER A 68 21.63 14.48 12.77
CA SER A 68 22.68 15.49 12.79
C SER A 68 23.06 15.88 14.22
N LYS A 69 24.06 16.75 14.38
CA LYS A 69 24.49 17.22 15.72
C LYS A 69 23.41 17.96 16.50
N THR A 70 22.35 18.44 15.84
CA THR A 70 21.26 19.21 16.45
C THR A 70 19.92 18.48 16.36
N GLN A 71 19.74 17.56 15.42
CA GLN A 71 18.49 16.82 15.22
C GLN A 71 18.57 15.43 15.85
N CYS A 72 17.82 15.22 16.92
CA CYS A 72 17.70 13.92 17.57
C CYS A 72 16.25 13.59 17.90
N VAL A 73 15.97 12.29 17.92
CA VAL A 73 14.69 11.70 18.28
C VAL A 73 14.94 10.77 19.45
N ILE A 74 14.02 10.77 20.42
CA ILE A 74 14.05 9.90 21.59
C ILE A 74 12.89 8.92 21.53
N HIS A 75 13.16 7.64 21.31
CA HIS A 75 12.14 6.59 21.18
C HIS A 75 12.60 5.28 21.83
N ARG A 76 11.66 4.35 22.01
CA ARG A 76 11.95 3.04 22.61
C ARG A 76 12.39 2.05 21.55
N ILE A 77 13.43 1.28 21.81
CA ILE A 77 13.82 0.15 20.97
C ILE A 77 12.76 -0.93 21.08
N VAL A 78 12.25 -1.38 19.93
CA VAL A 78 11.28 -2.49 19.82
C VAL A 78 11.88 -3.72 19.12
N GLY A 79 13.03 -3.56 18.46
CA GLY A 79 13.73 -4.64 17.80
C GLY A 79 15.11 -4.23 17.29
N THR A 80 15.94 -5.23 17.01
CA THR A 80 17.28 -5.06 16.45
C THR A 80 17.48 -6.12 15.37
N TYR A 81 17.99 -5.74 14.21
CA TYR A 81 18.23 -6.65 13.09
C TYR A 81 19.52 -6.27 12.37
N ASN A 82 20.51 -7.17 12.37
CA ASN A 82 21.85 -6.93 11.85
C ASN A 82 22.46 -5.63 12.43
N GLU A 83 22.73 -4.64 11.57
CA GLU A 83 23.27 -3.33 11.92
C GLU A 83 22.21 -2.25 12.19
N TYR A 84 20.93 -2.66 12.18
CA TYR A 84 19.79 -1.77 12.34
C TYR A 84 19.11 -1.92 13.70
N VAL A 85 18.65 -0.79 14.23
CA VAL A 85 17.81 -0.64 15.40
C VAL A 85 16.45 -0.15 14.95
N ILE A 86 15.39 -0.80 15.43
CA ILE A 86 14.01 -0.43 15.18
C ILE A 86 13.51 0.26 16.46
N THR A 87 13.15 1.53 16.35
CA THR A 87 12.55 2.29 17.45
C THR A 87 11.08 2.55 17.21
N LYS A 88 10.36 2.93 18.27
CA LYS A 88 8.97 3.37 18.20
C LYS A 88 8.71 4.36 19.33
N GLY A 89 8.01 5.45 19.03
CA GLY A 89 7.41 6.30 20.05
C GLY A 89 6.33 5.53 20.83
N ASP A 90 6.35 5.62 22.16
CA ASP A 90 5.37 4.93 23.01
C ASP A 90 3.91 5.29 22.65
N ASN A 91 3.67 6.52 22.17
CA ASN A 91 2.38 7.03 21.71
C ASN A 91 2.15 6.93 20.20
N ASN A 92 3.14 6.46 19.42
CA ASN A 92 3.01 6.37 17.97
C ASN A 92 2.24 5.10 17.57
N PRO A 93 1.38 5.11 16.53
CA PRO A 93 0.67 3.92 16.07
C PRO A 93 1.58 2.93 15.30
N TYR A 94 2.64 3.42 14.67
CA TYR A 94 3.56 2.63 13.84
C TYR A 94 4.99 2.68 14.38
N ILE A 95 5.81 1.69 14.01
CA ILE A 95 7.26 1.69 14.25
C ILE A 95 7.94 2.76 13.40
N ASP A 96 9.07 3.27 13.88
CA ASP A 96 9.92 4.16 13.09
C ASP A 96 10.66 3.34 12.02
N PRO A 97 11.12 3.99 10.92
CA PRO A 97 12.04 3.37 9.98
C PRO A 97 13.30 2.84 10.70
N PRO A 98 13.84 1.66 10.31
CA PRO A 98 15.07 1.13 10.89
C PRO A 98 16.24 2.11 10.71
N ILE A 99 17.01 2.31 11.78
CA ILE A 99 18.19 3.20 11.81
C ILE A 99 19.47 2.40 12.09
N LEU A 100 20.62 2.86 11.59
CA LEU A 100 21.90 2.22 11.90
C LEU A 100 22.24 2.37 13.39
N TYR A 101 22.86 1.35 13.99
CA TYR A 101 23.41 1.42 15.36
C TYR A 101 24.31 2.64 15.57
N SER A 102 25.07 3.03 14.54
CA SER A 102 25.94 4.22 14.58
C SER A 102 25.19 5.53 14.82
N ASN A 103 23.89 5.59 14.56
CA ASN A 103 23.06 6.79 14.73
C ASN A 103 22.46 6.89 16.13
N VAL A 104 22.44 5.80 16.89
CA VAL A 104 22.08 5.83 18.31
C VAL A 104 23.25 6.43 19.09
N LYS A 105 23.00 7.52 19.82
CA LYS A 105 24.05 8.30 20.49
C LYS A 105 23.99 8.15 22.01
N TYR A 106 22.79 8.14 22.57
CA TYR A 106 22.60 8.09 24.01
C TYR A 106 21.50 7.09 24.39
N LYS A 107 21.65 6.48 25.54
CA LYS A 107 20.62 5.74 26.25
C LYS A 107 20.09 6.61 27.39
N GLU A 108 18.79 6.60 27.59
CA GLU A 108 18.16 7.26 28.74
C GLU A 108 18.63 6.61 30.05
N LEU A 109 19.15 7.42 30.97
CA LEU A 109 19.58 6.99 32.29
C LEU A 109 18.52 7.31 33.35
N PHE A 110 18.02 8.55 33.34
CA PHE A 110 16.88 8.99 34.13
C PHE A 110 16.23 10.25 33.52
N VAL A 111 15.02 10.54 33.98
CA VAL A 111 14.20 11.68 33.56
C VAL A 111 13.98 12.62 34.73
N ILE A 112 14.13 13.93 34.49
CA ILE A 112 13.73 14.99 35.40
C ILE A 112 12.41 15.55 34.88
N PRO A 113 11.27 15.27 35.56
CA PRO A 113 9.98 15.77 35.15
C PRO A 113 9.92 17.29 35.07
N ASN A 114 9.14 17.79 34.12
CA ASN A 114 9.05 19.21 33.83
C ASN A 114 8.69 20.09 35.05
N TYR A 115 7.76 19.62 35.88
CA TYR A 115 7.31 20.34 37.07
C TYR A 115 8.41 20.55 38.12
N ILE A 116 9.43 19.67 38.17
CA ILE A 116 10.53 19.80 39.14
C ILE A 116 11.40 21.01 38.79
N TRP A 117 11.89 21.09 37.55
CA TRP A 117 12.80 22.17 37.17
C TRP A 117 12.05 23.50 36.97
N ILE A 118 10.78 23.47 36.55
CA ILE A 118 9.91 24.66 36.53
C ILE A 118 9.73 25.23 37.94
N LEU A 119 9.50 24.37 38.94
CA LEU A 119 9.38 24.81 40.33
C LEU A 119 10.68 25.45 40.83
N ILE A 120 11.82 24.81 40.58
CA ILE A 120 13.14 25.37 40.96
C ILE A 120 13.36 26.73 40.28
N PHE A 121 13.08 26.83 38.98
CA PHE A 121 13.22 28.07 38.23
C PHE A 121 12.33 29.19 38.81
N LEU A 122 11.08 28.87 39.15
CA LEU A 122 10.14 29.83 39.73
C LEU A 122 10.61 30.32 41.11
N LEU A 123 11.13 29.43 41.96
CA LEU A 123 11.69 29.79 43.26
C LEU A 123 12.93 30.69 43.12
N VAL A 124 13.82 30.38 42.16
CA VAL A 124 15.00 31.20 41.87
C VAL A 124 14.58 32.57 41.33
N ALA A 125 13.61 32.62 40.41
CA ALA A 125 13.09 33.88 39.87
C ALA A 125 12.47 34.76 40.97
N LEU A 126 11.68 34.17 41.86
CA LEU A 126 11.13 34.86 43.04
C LEU A 126 12.24 35.38 43.94
N TYR A 127 13.25 34.55 44.25
CA TYR A 127 14.39 34.96 45.07
C TYR A 127 15.14 36.15 44.45
N ILE A 128 15.42 36.11 43.14
CA ILE A 128 16.08 37.21 42.42
C ILE A 128 15.20 38.46 42.44
N PHE A 129 13.89 38.32 42.24
CA PHE A 129 12.94 39.43 42.26
C PHE A 129 12.92 40.15 43.62
N PHE A 130 12.84 39.40 44.72
CA PHE A 130 12.88 39.98 46.07
C PHE A 130 14.26 40.58 46.41
N ASN A 131 15.34 40.03 45.88
CA ASN A 131 16.71 40.49 46.12
C ASN A 131 17.28 41.38 45.00
N ARG A 132 16.44 41.96 44.14
CA ARG A 132 16.86 42.68 42.93
C ARG A 132 17.87 43.80 43.16
N LYS A 133 17.83 44.47 44.32
CA LYS A 133 18.78 45.53 44.70
C LYS A 133 20.22 45.02 44.88
N SER A 134 20.39 43.73 45.19
CA SER A 134 21.69 43.08 45.38
C SER A 134 22.29 42.59 44.06
N PHE A 135 21.44 42.27 43.08
CA PHE A 135 21.84 41.67 41.79
C PHE A 135 21.89 42.65 40.62
N LEU A 136 21.17 43.78 40.66
CA LEU A 136 21.31 44.83 39.64
C LEU A 136 22.44 45.79 40.02
N PRO A 137 23.57 45.82 39.29
CA PRO A 137 24.60 46.83 39.50
C PRO A 137 24.05 48.23 39.21
N SER A 138 24.42 49.20 40.05
CA SER A 138 24.06 50.61 39.88
C SER A 138 24.58 51.12 38.54
N GLY A 139 23.70 51.27 37.54
CA GLY A 139 24.05 51.78 36.21
C GLY A 139 23.37 51.04 35.05
N PHE A 140 22.82 49.84 35.26
CA PHE A 140 22.04 49.17 34.22
C PHE A 140 20.58 49.63 34.23
N SER A 141 20.15 50.28 33.14
CA SER A 141 18.72 50.52 32.92
C SER A 141 17.98 49.18 32.81
N ILE A 142 16.78 49.12 33.39
CA ILE A 142 15.87 47.96 33.29
C ILE A 142 15.69 47.54 31.81
N SER A 143 15.70 48.51 30.89
CA SER A 143 15.60 48.26 29.45
C SER A 143 16.73 47.37 28.91
N VAL A 144 17.97 47.57 29.35
CA VAL A 144 19.13 46.79 28.90
C VAL A 144 19.04 45.36 29.42
N LEU A 145 18.56 45.18 30.64
CA LEU A 145 18.37 43.86 31.24
C LEU A 145 17.25 43.08 30.53
N VAL A 146 16.11 43.73 30.25
CA VAL A 146 15.00 43.13 29.50
C VAL A 146 15.45 42.76 28.09
N PHE A 147 16.19 43.64 27.41
CA PHE A 147 16.75 43.37 26.10
C PHE A 147 17.72 42.18 26.11
N GLY A 148 18.63 42.12 27.10
CA GLY A 148 19.56 41.00 27.26
C GLY A 148 18.86 39.66 27.48
N ILE A 149 17.82 39.64 28.34
CA ILE A 149 16.99 38.45 28.56
C ILE A 149 16.26 38.06 27.28
N TYR A 150 15.68 39.01 26.55
CA TYR A 150 14.98 38.73 25.30
C TYR A 150 15.90 38.12 24.23
N VAL A 151 17.11 38.66 24.07
CA VAL A 151 18.11 38.12 23.14
C VAL A 151 18.51 36.70 23.57
N LEU A 152 18.75 36.49 24.87
CA LEU A 152 19.10 35.16 25.41
C LEU A 152 17.99 34.14 25.15
N ILE A 153 16.73 34.49 25.44
CA ILE A 153 15.56 33.63 25.19
C ILE A 153 15.43 33.34 23.70
N SER A 154 15.56 34.34 22.84
CA SER A 154 15.49 34.19 21.38
C SER A 154 16.56 33.23 20.87
N VAL A 155 17.80 33.32 21.37
CA VAL A 155 18.89 32.40 21.02
C VAL A 155 18.61 30.99 21.51
N ILE A 156 18.13 30.83 22.75
CA ILE A 156 17.74 29.53 23.30
C ILE A 156 16.64 28.90 22.44
N LEU A 157 15.58 29.65 22.13
CA LEU A 157 14.50 29.19 21.26
C LEU A 157 15.02 28.79 19.89
N LEU A 158 15.91 29.56 19.27
CA LEU A 158 16.49 29.21 17.98
C LEU A 158 17.29 27.89 18.02
N ILE A 159 18.00 27.63 19.12
CA ILE A 159 18.78 26.40 19.33
C ILE A 159 17.86 25.21 19.64
N THR A 160 16.74 25.44 20.33
CA THR A 160 15.80 24.38 20.74
C THR A 160 14.66 24.16 19.76
N MET A 161 14.48 25.03 18.76
CA MET A 161 13.45 24.87 17.73
C MET A 161 13.66 23.52 17.01
N PRO A 162 12.70 22.59 17.10
CA PRO A 162 12.74 21.39 16.29
C PRO A 162 12.62 21.84 14.84
N VAL A 163 13.67 21.62 14.04
CA VAL A 163 13.54 21.71 12.60
C VAL A 163 12.58 20.60 12.20
N GLU A 164 11.40 20.96 11.68
CA GLU A 164 10.46 19.99 11.12
C GLU A 164 11.21 19.17 10.08
N ILE A 165 11.30 17.86 10.34
CA ILE A 165 11.91 16.95 9.41
C ILE A 165 10.83 16.63 8.38
N GLU A 166 10.96 17.15 7.16
CA GLU A 166 10.59 16.34 6.01
C GLU A 166 11.47 15.12 6.10
N THR A 167 10.95 14.05 6.70
CA THR A 167 11.59 12.75 6.62
C THR A 167 11.60 12.46 5.13
N SER A 168 12.72 12.73 4.47
CA SER A 168 13.05 12.04 3.23
C SER A 168 12.99 10.59 3.63
N SER A 169 11.83 10.01 3.36
CA SER A 169 11.49 8.70 3.78
C SER A 169 12.43 7.81 2.99
N ILE A 170 13.55 7.43 3.59
CA ILE A 170 14.15 6.15 3.26
C ILE A 170 13.15 5.15 3.83
N LEU A 171 12.00 5.04 3.16
CA LEU A 171 11.07 3.95 3.34
C LEU A 171 11.96 2.73 3.13
N PRO A 172 12.15 1.85 4.14
CA PRO A 172 12.70 0.55 3.84
C PRO A 172 11.86 0.03 2.68
N TYR A 173 12.50 -0.27 1.54
CA TYR A 173 11.88 -0.59 0.26
C TYR A 173 10.79 -1.64 0.51
N GLN A 174 9.55 -1.20 0.70
CA GLN A 174 8.51 -2.04 1.28
C GLN A 174 8.10 -3.00 0.17
N PRO A 175 8.17 -4.31 0.40
CA PRO A 175 7.73 -5.25 -0.62
C PRO A 175 6.26 -5.00 -0.94
N GLY A 176 5.97 -4.76 -2.21
CA GLY A 176 4.65 -4.41 -2.70
C GLY A 176 4.29 -5.25 -3.92
N VAL A 177 3.07 -5.79 -3.91
CA VAL A 177 2.47 -6.45 -5.08
C VAL A 177 1.14 -5.76 -5.35
N ASN A 178 1.01 -5.16 -6.52
CA ASN A 178 -0.22 -4.51 -6.94
C ASN A 178 -0.75 -5.19 -8.20
N LEU A 179 -2.04 -5.52 -8.22
CA LEU A 179 -2.72 -5.94 -9.44
C LEU A 179 -2.83 -4.72 -10.37
N THR A 180 -2.28 -4.81 -11.58
CA THR A 180 -2.32 -3.74 -12.58
C THR A 180 -3.48 -3.92 -13.57
N GLY A 181 -3.92 -5.14 -13.79
CA GLY A 181 -5.07 -5.44 -14.65
C GLY A 181 -5.20 -6.93 -14.97
N TYR A 182 -6.12 -7.25 -15.86
CA TYR A 182 -6.30 -8.61 -16.37
C TYR A 182 -6.65 -8.60 -17.86
N ASN A 183 -6.36 -9.71 -18.55
CA ASN A 183 -6.71 -9.93 -19.96
C ASN A 183 -7.23 -11.35 -20.18
N PHE A 184 -8.10 -11.51 -21.19
CA PHE A 184 -8.48 -12.82 -21.71
C PHE A 184 -7.65 -13.11 -22.96
N ASN A 185 -7.02 -14.28 -22.98
CA ASN A 185 -6.23 -14.76 -24.11
C ASN A 185 -7.12 -15.46 -25.13
N SER A 186 -6.61 -15.64 -26.36
CA SER A 186 -7.35 -16.27 -27.46
C SER A 186 -7.69 -17.75 -27.23
N ASP A 187 -7.00 -18.42 -26.32
CA ASP A 187 -7.26 -19.80 -25.91
C ASP A 187 -8.30 -19.90 -24.78
N GLY A 188 -8.77 -18.76 -24.25
CA GLY A 188 -9.66 -18.69 -23.10
C GLY A 188 -8.95 -18.67 -21.75
N SER A 189 -7.62 -18.67 -21.70
CA SER A 189 -6.91 -18.45 -20.44
C SER A 189 -7.01 -16.99 -19.97
N VAL A 190 -6.94 -16.79 -18.66
CA VAL A 190 -6.98 -15.47 -18.01
C VAL A 190 -5.60 -15.12 -17.51
N SER A 191 -5.10 -13.94 -17.89
CA SER A 191 -3.85 -13.39 -17.38
C SER A 191 -4.12 -12.29 -16.36
N LEU A 192 -3.71 -12.49 -15.11
CA LEU A 192 -3.73 -11.48 -14.05
C LEU A 192 -2.35 -10.83 -13.97
N ASN A 193 -2.25 -9.55 -14.31
CA ASN A 193 -0.98 -8.82 -14.36
C ASN A 193 -0.72 -8.12 -13.03
N TYR A 194 0.48 -8.32 -12.48
CA TYR A 194 0.93 -7.65 -11.27
C TYR A 194 2.14 -6.76 -11.55
N SER A 195 2.30 -5.73 -10.72
CA SER A 195 3.55 -5.00 -10.54
C SER A 195 4.14 -5.41 -9.20
N ALA A 196 5.38 -5.88 -9.20
CA ALA A 196 6.08 -6.33 -8.01
C ALA A 196 7.30 -5.45 -7.73
N GLU A 197 7.34 -4.85 -6.54
CA GLU A 197 8.46 -4.04 -6.03
C GLU A 197 9.07 -4.74 -4.83
N ASN A 198 10.38 -5.00 -4.87
CA ASN A 198 11.12 -5.74 -3.84
C ASN A 198 10.56 -7.14 -3.46
N ILE A 199 9.79 -7.78 -4.32
CA ILE A 199 9.14 -9.06 -4.03
C ILE A 199 9.01 -9.85 -5.32
N SER A 200 9.07 -11.18 -5.22
CA SER A 200 9.02 -12.08 -6.37
C SER A 200 8.06 -13.25 -6.12
N PHE A 201 7.38 -13.66 -7.18
CA PHE A 201 6.50 -14.84 -7.17
C PHE A 201 7.35 -16.12 -7.16
N GLN A 202 6.97 -17.07 -6.30
CA GLN A 202 7.69 -18.35 -6.15
C GLN A 202 6.85 -19.52 -6.66
N ASN A 203 5.64 -19.70 -6.11
CA ASN A 203 4.78 -20.82 -6.46
C ASN A 203 3.30 -20.46 -6.33
N ILE A 204 2.42 -21.20 -7.00
CA ILE A 204 0.97 -21.11 -6.83
C ILE A 204 0.51 -22.22 -5.89
N LYS A 205 -0.16 -21.84 -4.79
CA LYS A 205 -0.73 -22.78 -3.83
C LYS A 205 -2.06 -23.35 -4.32
N SER A 206 -2.92 -22.48 -4.84
CA SER A 206 -4.23 -22.89 -5.36
C SER A 206 -4.83 -21.83 -6.29
N CYS A 207 -5.62 -22.30 -7.25
CA CYS A 207 -6.55 -21.50 -8.02
C CYS A 207 -7.91 -22.18 -8.05
N TYR A 208 -8.97 -21.40 -7.99
CA TYR A 208 -10.32 -21.92 -8.03
C TYR A 208 -11.29 -20.87 -8.58
N ILE A 209 -12.42 -21.35 -9.07
CA ILE A 209 -13.55 -20.54 -9.51
C ILE A 209 -14.63 -20.68 -8.43
N LEU A 210 -15.23 -19.56 -8.02
CA LEU A 210 -16.35 -19.52 -7.08
C LEU A 210 -17.69 -19.40 -7.81
N SER A 211 -17.70 -18.64 -8.91
CA SER A 211 -18.88 -18.37 -9.74
C SER A 211 -18.48 -18.40 -11.22
N PRO A 212 -19.26 -19.04 -12.12
CA PRO A 212 -20.65 -19.51 -11.94
C PRO A 212 -20.80 -20.87 -11.23
N VAL A 213 -19.71 -21.61 -11.04
CA VAL A 213 -19.69 -22.90 -10.35
C VAL A 213 -18.44 -22.96 -9.49
N SER A 214 -18.57 -23.48 -8.27
CA SER A 214 -17.41 -23.75 -7.41
C SER A 214 -16.60 -24.91 -7.98
N GLU A 215 -15.43 -24.62 -8.53
CA GLU A 215 -14.57 -25.59 -9.20
C GLU A 215 -13.09 -25.28 -8.93
N ASN A 216 -12.32 -26.27 -8.48
CA ASN A 216 -10.87 -26.11 -8.33
C ASN A 216 -10.20 -26.22 -9.69
N LEU A 217 -9.31 -25.28 -10.00
CA LEU A 217 -8.57 -25.27 -11.25
C LEU A 217 -7.24 -25.99 -11.07
N THR A 218 -6.93 -26.88 -12.01
CA THR A 218 -5.72 -27.71 -11.97
C THR A 218 -4.52 -27.04 -12.64
N GLN A 219 -4.74 -26.00 -13.45
CA GLN A 219 -3.70 -25.41 -14.31
C GLN A 219 -3.65 -23.90 -14.12
N CYS A 220 -2.82 -23.52 -13.14
CA CYS A 220 -2.37 -22.15 -12.95
C CYS A 220 -0.86 -22.13 -12.90
N PHE A 221 -0.24 -21.15 -13.55
CA PHE A 221 1.19 -20.98 -13.50
C PHE A 221 1.57 -19.49 -13.48
N ILE A 222 2.81 -19.24 -13.06
CA ILE A 222 3.40 -17.91 -13.03
C ILE A 222 4.21 -17.74 -14.31
N ASP A 223 3.92 -16.68 -15.05
CA ASP A 223 4.76 -16.17 -16.12
C ASP A 223 5.27 -14.79 -15.71
N ASN A 224 6.48 -14.75 -15.15
CA ASN A 224 7.12 -13.54 -14.62
C ASN A 224 6.30 -12.84 -13.51
N GLN A 225 5.60 -11.74 -13.84
CA GLN A 225 4.73 -10.99 -12.92
C GLN A 225 3.24 -11.19 -13.25
N THR A 226 2.93 -12.16 -14.09
CA THR A 226 1.57 -12.49 -14.51
C THR A 226 1.21 -13.88 -13.99
N ILE A 227 0.02 -14.00 -13.40
CA ILE A 227 -0.56 -15.30 -13.07
C ILE A 227 -1.51 -15.68 -14.21
N VAL A 228 -1.20 -16.77 -14.88
CA VAL A 228 -2.03 -17.31 -15.97
C VAL A 228 -2.89 -18.44 -15.40
N ILE A 229 -4.18 -18.35 -15.70
CA ILE A 229 -5.22 -19.23 -15.19
C ILE A 229 -5.89 -19.87 -16.40
N GLU A 230 -5.71 -21.18 -16.57
CA GLU A 230 -6.41 -21.92 -17.60
C GLU A 230 -7.84 -22.20 -17.14
N VAL A 231 -8.81 -21.60 -17.82
CA VAL A 231 -10.22 -21.74 -17.50
C VAL A 231 -10.87 -22.65 -18.54
N PRO A 232 -11.42 -23.82 -18.15
CA PRO A 232 -12.11 -24.70 -19.07
C PRO A 232 -13.30 -24.00 -19.73
N TYR A 233 -13.49 -24.21 -21.04
CA TYR A 233 -14.57 -23.56 -21.80
C TYR A 233 -15.97 -23.83 -21.22
N VAL A 234 -16.15 -24.97 -20.55
CA VAL A 234 -17.41 -25.37 -19.91
C VAL A 234 -17.85 -24.34 -18.86
N ILE A 235 -16.89 -23.69 -18.19
CA ILE A 235 -17.20 -22.64 -17.21
C ILE A 235 -17.78 -21.40 -17.91
N TYR A 236 -17.14 -20.94 -18.99
CA TYR A 236 -17.65 -19.83 -19.80
C TYR A 236 -19.03 -20.14 -20.36
N GLN A 237 -19.22 -21.37 -20.84
CA GLN A 237 -20.50 -21.83 -21.38
C GLN A 237 -21.61 -21.78 -20.32
N ARG A 238 -21.35 -22.24 -19.08
CA ARG A 238 -22.32 -22.14 -17.96
C ARG A 238 -22.65 -20.68 -17.62
N ALA A 239 -21.63 -19.83 -17.51
CA ALA A 239 -21.79 -18.40 -17.24
C ALA A 239 -22.70 -17.74 -18.30
N TYR A 240 -22.41 -18.01 -19.57
CA TYR A 240 -23.15 -17.49 -20.71
C TYR A 240 -24.62 -17.90 -20.74
N TYR A 241 -24.93 -19.18 -20.52
CA TYR A 241 -26.31 -19.67 -20.51
C TYR A 241 -27.09 -19.20 -19.28
N ASN A 242 -26.40 -18.88 -18.18
CA ASN A 242 -27.03 -18.31 -16.98
C ASN A 242 -27.22 -16.78 -17.07
N GLY A 243 -26.78 -16.13 -18.14
CA GLY A 243 -26.84 -14.67 -18.26
C GLY A 243 -25.95 -13.93 -17.26
N SER A 244 -24.82 -14.53 -16.91
CA SER A 244 -23.82 -13.92 -16.03
C SER A 244 -22.50 -13.79 -16.78
N ASN A 245 -22.02 -12.56 -16.92
CA ASN A 245 -20.74 -12.26 -17.52
C ASN A 245 -19.62 -12.09 -16.47
N ILE A 246 -19.85 -12.46 -15.21
CA ILE A 246 -18.86 -12.32 -14.14
C ILE A 246 -18.26 -13.69 -13.83
N LEU A 247 -16.94 -13.78 -13.93
CA LEU A 247 -16.16 -14.92 -13.46
C LEU A 247 -15.48 -14.55 -12.13
N GLU A 248 -15.82 -15.25 -11.06
CA GLU A 248 -15.22 -15.03 -9.75
C GLU A 248 -14.08 -16.02 -9.53
N VAL A 249 -12.85 -15.52 -9.51
CA VAL A 249 -11.61 -16.32 -9.49
C VAL A 249 -10.85 -16.06 -8.20
N GLY A 250 -10.60 -17.12 -7.44
CA GLY A 250 -9.75 -17.10 -6.25
C GLY A 250 -8.34 -17.60 -6.56
N ILE A 251 -7.34 -16.90 -6.06
CA ILE A 251 -5.93 -17.32 -6.13
C ILE A 251 -5.29 -17.32 -4.75
N SER A 252 -4.32 -18.23 -4.58
CA SER A 252 -3.36 -18.21 -3.48
C SER A 252 -1.98 -18.52 -4.02
N ALA A 253 -1.01 -17.64 -3.80
CA ALA A 253 0.36 -17.76 -4.27
C ALA A 253 1.37 -17.46 -3.15
N GLU A 254 2.52 -18.10 -3.24
CA GLU A 254 3.67 -17.91 -2.37
C GLU A 254 4.66 -16.93 -3.00
N LEU A 255 5.13 -15.99 -2.20
CA LEU A 255 6.11 -14.98 -2.58
C LEU A 255 7.37 -15.17 -1.74
N ASP A 256 8.52 -14.69 -2.21
CA ASP A 256 9.79 -14.78 -1.48
C ASP A 256 9.76 -14.10 -0.10
N LYS A 257 8.88 -13.10 0.07
CA LYS A 257 8.72 -12.32 1.32
C LYS A 257 7.30 -12.35 1.90
N GLY A 258 6.43 -13.27 1.46
CA GLY A 258 5.04 -13.32 1.94
C GLY A 258 4.12 -14.27 1.18
N ASN A 259 2.82 -14.03 1.29
CA ASN A 259 1.80 -14.76 0.52
C ASN A 259 0.84 -13.76 -0.12
N LEU A 260 0.38 -14.08 -1.33
CA LEU A 260 -0.70 -13.39 -2.02
C LEU A 260 -1.96 -14.26 -1.95
N SER A 261 -3.07 -13.68 -1.52
CA SER A 261 -4.39 -14.33 -1.60
C SER A 261 -5.41 -13.28 -2.03
N GLY A 262 -6.25 -13.61 -3.01
CA GLY A 262 -7.21 -12.67 -3.56
C GLY A 262 -8.37 -13.36 -4.25
N ILE A 263 -9.50 -12.67 -4.30
CA ILE A 263 -10.68 -13.04 -5.09
C ILE A 263 -10.92 -11.90 -6.09
N TYR A 264 -11.04 -12.24 -7.36
CA TYR A 264 -11.17 -11.29 -8.45
C TYR A 264 -12.46 -11.54 -9.24
N TYR A 265 -13.14 -10.47 -9.58
CA TYR A 265 -14.37 -10.48 -10.38
C TYR A 265 -14.03 -10.00 -11.79
N LEU A 266 -14.04 -10.92 -12.74
CA LEU A 266 -13.59 -10.68 -14.11
C LEU A 266 -14.81 -10.59 -15.03
N ASN A 267 -14.92 -9.51 -15.79
CA ASN A 267 -16.02 -9.34 -16.73
C ASN A 267 -15.66 -10.01 -18.05
N VAL A 268 -16.31 -11.14 -18.34
CA VAL A 268 -16.10 -11.92 -19.55
C VAL A 268 -16.76 -11.20 -20.74
N PRO A 269 -16.00 -10.88 -21.81
CA PRO A 269 -16.52 -10.14 -22.96
C PRO A 269 -17.23 -11.08 -23.95
N PHE A 270 -18.39 -11.61 -23.58
CA PHE A 270 -19.18 -12.46 -24.47
C PHE A 270 -19.60 -11.71 -25.74
N GLN A 271 -19.51 -12.38 -26.88
CA GLN A 271 -19.81 -11.82 -28.20
C GLN A 271 -21.06 -12.48 -28.79
N LYS A 272 -21.84 -11.70 -29.54
CA LYS A 272 -22.90 -12.24 -30.39
C LYS A 272 -22.28 -13.02 -31.54
N LEU A 273 -22.97 -14.05 -32.02
CA LEU A 273 -22.58 -14.72 -33.26
C LEU A 273 -22.80 -13.78 -34.45
N GLU A 274 -21.86 -13.78 -35.39
CA GLU A 274 -22.00 -13.04 -36.65
C GLU A 274 -22.48 -14.01 -37.73
N PHE A 275 -23.44 -13.55 -38.53
CA PHE A 275 -24.05 -14.35 -39.59
C PHE A 275 -23.92 -13.62 -40.91
N SER A 276 -23.53 -14.36 -41.96
CA SER A 276 -23.56 -13.86 -43.33
C SER A 276 -23.93 -14.99 -44.29
N ILE A 277 -24.49 -14.61 -45.43
CA ILE A 277 -24.84 -15.55 -46.49
C ILE A 277 -24.16 -15.08 -47.76
N ASP A 278 -23.32 -15.95 -48.33
CA ASP A 278 -22.67 -15.69 -49.61
C ASP A 278 -22.76 -16.95 -50.48
N ASN A 279 -23.16 -16.77 -51.74
CA ASN A 279 -23.29 -17.83 -52.74
C ASN A 279 -23.93 -19.14 -52.20
N PHE A 280 -25.12 -19.04 -51.59
CA PHE A 280 -25.84 -20.17 -50.99
C PHE A 280 -25.05 -20.91 -49.90
N THR A 281 -24.17 -20.22 -49.18
CA THR A 281 -23.47 -20.74 -48.02
C THR A 281 -23.74 -19.84 -46.83
N LEU A 282 -24.22 -20.43 -45.74
CA LEU A 282 -24.40 -19.76 -44.45
C LEU A 282 -23.07 -19.80 -43.68
N PHE A 283 -22.51 -18.63 -43.40
CA PHE A 283 -21.34 -18.47 -42.54
C PHE A 283 -21.77 -18.02 -41.16
N ILE A 284 -21.33 -18.76 -40.14
CA ILE A 284 -21.58 -18.46 -38.73
C ILE A 284 -20.25 -18.31 -38.02
N ARG A 285 -19.93 -17.11 -37.55
CA ARG A 285 -18.68 -16.82 -36.85
C ARG A 285 -18.92 -16.73 -35.35
N ASN A 286 -18.14 -17.50 -34.60
CA ASN A 286 -18.15 -17.54 -33.14
C ASN A 286 -16.82 -17.01 -32.59
N GLY A 287 -16.85 -15.80 -32.02
CA GLY A 287 -15.71 -15.19 -31.32
C GLY A 287 -15.64 -15.49 -29.82
N ASN A 288 -16.45 -16.44 -29.31
CA ASN A 288 -16.44 -16.83 -27.91
C ASN A 288 -15.43 -17.96 -27.63
N PHE A 289 -14.99 -18.06 -26.36
CA PHE A 289 -14.05 -19.08 -25.86
C PHE A 289 -14.66 -20.48 -25.69
N PHE A 290 -15.88 -20.71 -26.18
CA PHE A 290 -16.60 -21.98 -26.05
C PHE A 290 -17.47 -22.21 -27.30
N PRO A 291 -17.78 -23.47 -27.63
CA PRO A 291 -18.69 -23.78 -28.72
C PRO A 291 -20.13 -23.36 -28.39
N VAL A 292 -20.83 -22.82 -29.38
CA VAL A 292 -22.23 -22.40 -29.26
C VAL A 292 -23.10 -23.24 -30.17
N ASP A 293 -24.17 -23.80 -29.61
CA ASP A 293 -25.17 -24.54 -30.36
C ASP A 293 -26.22 -23.57 -30.94
N VAL A 294 -26.52 -23.77 -32.23
CA VAL A 294 -27.36 -22.88 -33.04
C VAL A 294 -28.43 -23.71 -33.74
N ASN A 295 -29.70 -23.39 -33.49
CA ASN A 295 -30.82 -23.99 -34.20
C ASN A 295 -31.09 -23.19 -35.47
N VAL A 296 -31.01 -23.86 -36.62
CA VAL A 296 -31.28 -23.27 -37.93
C VAL A 296 -32.55 -23.90 -38.50
N THR A 297 -33.46 -23.06 -39.00
CA THR A 297 -34.67 -23.46 -39.72
C THR A 297 -34.66 -22.84 -41.10
N LEU A 298 -34.69 -23.68 -42.13
CA LEU A 298 -34.76 -23.26 -43.53
C LEU A 298 -36.22 -23.31 -43.97
N ASP A 299 -36.75 -22.18 -44.42
CA ASP A 299 -38.06 -22.10 -45.07
C ASP A 299 -37.85 -21.88 -46.57
N TYR A 300 -38.34 -22.79 -47.41
CA TYR A 300 -38.13 -22.70 -48.87
C TYR A 300 -39.39 -23.00 -49.69
N ALA A 301 -39.44 -22.45 -50.91
CA ALA A 301 -40.46 -22.74 -51.92
C ALA A 301 -39.88 -22.59 -53.34
N ASP A 302 -40.17 -23.55 -54.23
CA ASP A 302 -39.65 -23.53 -55.61
C ASP A 302 -40.54 -22.79 -56.61
N PHE A 303 -41.78 -22.49 -56.24
CA PHE A 303 -42.76 -21.85 -57.12
C PHE A 303 -43.62 -20.82 -56.36
N PRO A 304 -44.00 -19.70 -56.99
CA PRO A 304 -44.84 -18.70 -56.37
C PRO A 304 -46.23 -19.26 -56.02
N GLY A 305 -46.73 -18.94 -54.81
CA GLY A 305 -48.05 -19.35 -54.33
C GLY A 305 -48.10 -20.72 -53.63
N ARG A 306 -46.99 -21.46 -53.56
CA ARG A 306 -46.87 -22.66 -52.73
C ARG A 306 -46.68 -22.27 -51.26
N GLN A 307 -47.16 -23.12 -50.33
CA GLN A 307 -46.75 -23.03 -48.93
C GLN A 307 -45.26 -23.36 -48.80
N PHE A 308 -44.57 -22.65 -47.92
CA PHE A 308 -43.17 -22.91 -47.63
C PHE A 308 -43.03 -24.26 -46.93
N ASP A 309 -42.05 -25.05 -47.35
CA ASP A 309 -41.59 -26.23 -46.62
C ASP A 309 -40.51 -25.80 -45.62
N SER A 310 -40.50 -26.39 -44.42
CA SER A 310 -39.55 -26.04 -43.36
C SER A 310 -38.67 -27.22 -42.96
N LYS A 311 -37.36 -26.99 -42.79
CA LYS A 311 -36.38 -27.99 -42.32
C LYS A 311 -35.54 -27.40 -41.19
N SER A 312 -35.59 -28.00 -40.01
CA SER A 312 -34.82 -27.56 -38.84
C SER A 312 -33.71 -28.53 -38.48
N PHE A 313 -32.54 -28.01 -38.08
CA PHE A 313 -31.41 -28.77 -37.60
C PHE A 313 -30.54 -27.92 -36.66
N GLU A 314 -29.69 -28.58 -35.88
CA GLU A 314 -28.78 -27.94 -34.93
C GLU A 314 -27.34 -27.98 -35.47
N LEU A 315 -26.67 -26.83 -35.39
CA LEU A 315 -25.27 -26.66 -35.75
C LEU A 315 -24.47 -26.29 -34.50
N ARG A 316 -23.41 -27.05 -34.23
CA ARG A 316 -22.46 -26.73 -33.17
C ARG A 316 -21.29 -25.93 -33.75
N VAL A 317 -21.24 -24.64 -33.46
CA VAL A 317 -20.20 -23.73 -33.96
C VAL A 317 -19.01 -23.76 -32.99
N PRO A 318 -17.81 -24.21 -33.40
CA PRO A 318 -16.67 -24.30 -32.50
C PRO A 318 -16.23 -22.93 -31.96
N GLN A 319 -15.50 -22.92 -30.85
CA GLN A 319 -14.93 -21.69 -30.26
C GLN A 319 -13.95 -21.01 -31.20
N ASN A 320 -13.90 -19.67 -31.18
CA ASN A 320 -12.98 -18.84 -31.99
C ASN A 320 -12.82 -19.31 -33.44
N SER A 321 -13.94 -19.63 -34.09
CA SER A 321 -13.97 -20.23 -35.43
C SER A 321 -15.12 -19.70 -36.27
N GLU A 322 -15.08 -20.02 -37.56
CA GLU A 322 -16.18 -19.78 -38.49
C GLU A 322 -16.64 -21.12 -39.09
N LEU A 323 -17.94 -21.38 -39.02
CA LEU A 323 -18.58 -22.55 -39.59
C LEU A 323 -19.27 -22.15 -40.90
N ALA A 324 -18.96 -22.86 -41.98
CA ALA A 324 -19.62 -22.71 -43.27
C ALA A 324 -20.59 -23.89 -43.49
N TYR A 325 -21.86 -23.60 -43.74
CA TYR A 325 -22.89 -24.58 -44.02
C TYR A 325 -23.52 -24.34 -45.41
N PRO A 326 -23.36 -25.27 -46.37
CA PRO A 326 -23.93 -25.11 -47.71
C PRO A 326 -25.46 -25.27 -47.69
N LEU A 327 -26.15 -24.37 -48.38
CA LEU A 327 -27.60 -24.37 -48.55
C LEU A 327 -27.99 -24.98 -49.90
N GLU A 328 -29.14 -25.63 -49.94
CA GLU A 328 -29.72 -26.13 -51.19
C GLU A 328 -30.37 -24.97 -51.94
N LYS A 329 -30.17 -24.88 -53.26
CA LYS A 329 -30.67 -23.75 -54.03
C LYS A 329 -32.16 -23.89 -54.30
N HIS A 330 -32.96 -23.00 -53.72
CA HIS A 330 -34.40 -22.88 -53.99
C HIS A 330 -34.75 -21.54 -54.64
N ALA A 331 -35.95 -21.46 -55.23
CA ALA A 331 -36.43 -20.21 -55.82
C ALA A 331 -36.58 -19.14 -54.73
N TYR A 332 -37.40 -19.40 -53.70
CA TYR A 332 -37.56 -18.57 -52.52
C TYR A 332 -37.01 -19.29 -51.30
N GLU A 333 -36.10 -18.68 -50.55
CA GLU A 333 -35.49 -19.30 -49.36
C GLU A 333 -35.20 -18.27 -48.25
N TYR A 334 -35.58 -18.63 -47.02
CA TYR A 334 -35.27 -17.90 -45.80
C TYR A 334 -34.54 -18.81 -44.81
N VAL A 335 -33.64 -18.21 -44.04
CA VAL A 335 -32.89 -18.87 -42.97
C VAL A 335 -33.26 -18.21 -41.66
N ASP A 336 -33.94 -18.94 -40.78
CA ASP A 336 -34.20 -18.56 -39.41
C ASP A 336 -33.15 -19.17 -38.50
N VAL A 337 -32.54 -18.34 -37.66
CA VAL A 337 -31.49 -18.75 -36.73
C VAL A 337 -31.89 -18.42 -35.31
N GLN A 338 -31.76 -19.39 -34.42
CA GLN A 338 -32.04 -19.27 -33.00
C GLN A 338 -30.86 -19.77 -32.18
N TYR A 339 -30.37 -18.93 -31.27
CA TYR A 339 -29.28 -19.28 -30.34
C TYR A 339 -29.44 -18.51 -29.03
N ILE A 340 -28.69 -18.87 -27.99
CA ILE A 340 -28.70 -18.13 -26.72
C ILE A 340 -27.59 -17.09 -26.73
N TYR A 341 -27.85 -15.88 -26.23
CA TYR A 341 -26.87 -14.85 -25.93
C TYR A 341 -27.15 -14.27 -24.55
N ASP A 342 -26.17 -14.42 -23.64
CA ASP A 342 -26.25 -13.85 -22.29
C ASP A 342 -27.57 -14.23 -21.58
N GLY A 343 -27.84 -15.54 -21.52
CA GLY A 343 -29.06 -16.12 -20.94
C GLY A 343 -30.36 -15.89 -21.73
N ASN A 344 -30.34 -15.08 -22.78
CA ASN A 344 -31.51 -14.72 -23.57
C ASN A 344 -31.54 -15.44 -24.91
N GLN A 345 -32.72 -15.84 -25.36
CA GLN A 345 -32.89 -16.43 -26.68
C GLN A 345 -32.93 -15.34 -27.76
N ILE A 346 -32.05 -15.46 -28.74
CA ILE A 346 -31.96 -14.57 -29.91
C ILE A 346 -32.57 -15.27 -31.11
N PHE A 347 -33.32 -14.50 -31.91
CA PHE A 347 -33.92 -14.95 -33.15
C PHE A 347 -33.54 -13.99 -34.28
N LEU A 348 -33.07 -14.53 -35.39
CA LEU A 348 -32.68 -13.77 -36.57
C LEU A 348 -33.27 -14.45 -37.81
N LYS A 349 -33.76 -13.68 -38.78
CA LYS A 349 -34.32 -14.17 -40.04
C LYS A 349 -33.59 -13.51 -41.20
N TYR A 350 -33.05 -14.32 -42.11
CA TYR A 350 -32.29 -13.89 -43.27
C TYR A 350 -32.99 -14.34 -44.55
N TYR A 351 -32.92 -13.51 -45.59
CA TYR A 351 -33.38 -13.87 -46.94
C TYR A 351 -32.19 -14.35 -47.77
N VAL A 352 -32.32 -15.49 -48.42
CA VAL A 352 -31.24 -16.13 -49.20
C VAL A 352 -31.43 -15.86 -50.70
N SER A 353 -32.61 -16.15 -51.23
CA SER A 353 -32.93 -16.02 -52.65
C SER A 353 -34.43 -15.89 -52.90
N GLY A 354 -34.77 -15.29 -54.05
CA GLY A 354 -36.12 -15.16 -54.60
C GLY A 354 -36.30 -14.01 -55.57
#